data_AF-A0AA41S7P0-F1
#
_entry.id   AF-A0AA41S7P0-F1
#
_cell.length_a   1.000
_cell.length_b   1.000
_cell.length_c   1.000
_cell.angle_alpha   90.00
_cell.angle_beta   90.00
_cell.angle_gamma   90.00
#
_symmetry.space_group_name_H-M   'P 1'
#
loop_
_entity.id
_entity.type
_entity.pdbx_description
1 polymer ?
#
loop_
_entity_poly.entity_id
_entity_poly.type
_entity_poly.pdbx_seq_one_letter_code
_entity_poly.pdbx_strand_id
1 'polypeptide(L)'
;DKVANPLFERRPKQFGIGGVVHIQRQRTILKQKVPPALNQFTKTLDKNLGISLPEDKAAKKERLLKRAQAESEGKTVESNKPIVIKYGLNHITYLIEHAQMVVIAHDVDPIELVVWLPALCRKMEIPYAIVKGKARLGAIVHKKTASALCLTLVKNEDKMDFSKI
;
A
#
# COMPACT_ATOMS: atom_id res chain seq x y z
N ASP A 1 -47.22 -5.55 -30.68
CA ASP A 1 -46.17 -5.13 -29.72
C ASP A 1 -46.68 -4.06 -28.77
N LYS A 2 -46.42 -4.21 -27.45
CA LYS A 2 -46.83 -3.18 -26.47
C LYS A 2 -45.79 -2.07 -26.45
N VAL A 3 -46.18 -0.87 -26.89
CA VAL A 3 -45.34 0.34 -26.88
C VAL A 3 -44.99 0.70 -25.43
N ALA A 4 -43.71 0.65 -25.08
CA ALA A 4 -43.24 1.05 -23.76
C ALA A 4 -43.35 2.58 -23.62
N ASN A 5 -44.00 3.06 -22.55
CA ASN A 5 -44.24 4.48 -22.33
C ASN A 5 -42.91 5.21 -22.02
N PRO A 6 -42.46 6.17 -22.86
CA PRO A 6 -41.18 6.85 -22.69
C PRO A 6 -41.10 7.77 -21.46
N LEU A 7 -42.25 8.05 -20.81
CA LEU A 7 -42.31 8.84 -19.58
C LEU A 7 -42.09 8.02 -18.30
N PHE A 8 -42.13 6.68 -18.39
CA PHE A 8 -41.94 5.78 -17.24
C PHE A 8 -40.69 4.91 -17.45
N GLU A 9 -39.55 5.42 -16.97
CA GLU A 9 -38.36 4.61 -16.83
C GLU A 9 -38.51 3.65 -15.64
N ARG A 10 -38.44 2.34 -15.86
CA ARG A 10 -38.34 1.38 -14.76
C ARG A 10 -36.99 1.60 -14.07
N ARG A 11 -37.01 2.30 -12.93
CA ARG A 11 -35.85 2.41 -12.03
C ARG A 11 -36.00 1.40 -10.89
N PRO A 12 -35.56 0.14 -11.05
CA PRO A 12 -35.59 -0.81 -9.94
C PRO A 12 -34.67 -0.28 -8.84
N LYS A 13 -35.26 0.14 -7.72
CA LYS A 13 -34.51 0.46 -6.50
C LYS A 13 -34.40 -0.83 -5.69
N GLN A 14 -33.17 -1.22 -5.36
CA GLN A 14 -32.90 -2.41 -4.58
C GLN A 14 -33.03 -2.08 -3.09
N PHE A 15 -34.19 -2.35 -2.51
CA PHE A 15 -34.54 -2.02 -1.12
C PHE A 15 -34.14 -3.11 -0.09
N GLY A 16 -33.45 -4.17 -0.51
CA GLY A 16 -33.06 -5.28 0.37
C GLY A 16 -31.83 -4.97 1.20
N ILE A 17 -31.96 -5.01 2.53
CA ILE A 17 -30.82 -5.03 3.46
C ILE A 17 -30.07 -6.36 3.23
N GLY A 18 -28.83 -6.30 2.74
CA GLY A 18 -27.96 -7.48 2.61
C GLY A 18 -27.58 -7.93 1.18
N GLY A 19 -28.02 -7.24 0.13
CA GLY A 19 -27.61 -7.58 -1.26
C GLY A 19 -26.10 -7.63 -1.48
N VAL A 20 -25.34 -6.84 -0.71
CA VAL A 20 -23.87 -6.77 -0.80
C VAL A 20 -23.18 -8.03 -0.25
N VAL A 21 -23.77 -8.69 0.76
CA VAL A 21 -23.16 -9.86 1.43
C VAL A 21 -23.19 -11.08 0.51
N HIS A 22 -24.30 -11.28 -0.21
CA HIS A 22 -24.45 -12.38 -1.17
C HIS A 22 -23.43 -12.27 -2.30
N ILE A 23 -23.31 -11.08 -2.90
CA ILE A 23 -22.35 -10.79 -3.98
C ILE A 23 -20.91 -10.97 -3.51
N GLN A 24 -20.58 -10.50 -2.30
CA GLN A 24 -19.24 -10.67 -1.72
C GLN A 24 -18.87 -12.15 -1.51
N ARG A 25 -19.80 -12.96 -0.97
CA ARG A 25 -19.59 -14.41 -0.79
C ARG A 25 -19.42 -15.14 -2.12
N GLN A 26 -20.29 -14.86 -3.10
CA GLN A 26 -20.17 -15.43 -4.44
C GLN A 26 -18.83 -15.08 -5.11
N ARG A 27 -18.38 -13.82 -5.00
CA ARG A 27 -17.06 -13.39 -5.52
C ARG A 27 -15.92 -14.20 -4.90
N THR A 28 -15.97 -14.47 -3.60
CA THR A 28 -14.94 -15.27 -2.92
C THR A 28 -14.95 -16.73 -3.40
N ILE A 29 -16.13 -17.33 -3.57
CA ILE A 29 -16.28 -18.71 -4.06
C ILE A 29 -15.76 -18.83 -5.50
N LEU A 30 -16.09 -17.88 -6.37
CA LEU A 30 -15.63 -17.88 -7.76
C LEU A 30 -14.11 -17.72 -7.89
N LYS A 31 -13.43 -17.11 -6.91
CA LYS A 31 -11.97 -16.91 -6.90
C LYS A 31 -11.15 -18.17 -6.57
N GLN A 32 -11.76 -19.35 -6.45
CA GLN A 32 -11.04 -20.58 -6.08
C GLN A 32 -10.11 -21.13 -7.19
N LYS A 33 -10.39 -20.85 -8.48
CA LYS A 33 -9.57 -21.29 -9.62
C LYS A 33 -8.96 -20.09 -10.35
N VAL A 34 -7.95 -19.47 -9.73
CA VAL A 34 -7.28 -18.28 -10.26
C VAL A 34 -5.94 -18.60 -10.92
N PRO A 35 -5.54 -17.86 -11.97
CA PRO A 35 -4.21 -17.97 -12.58
C PRO A 35 -3.06 -17.82 -11.57
N PRO A 36 -1.89 -18.43 -11.80
CA PRO A 36 -0.75 -18.37 -10.87
C PRO A 36 -0.31 -16.96 -10.48
N ALA A 37 -0.36 -16.01 -11.42
CA ALA A 37 -0.03 -14.60 -11.18
C ALA A 37 -0.96 -13.91 -10.18
N LEU A 38 -2.22 -14.37 -10.06
CA LEU A 38 -3.17 -13.88 -9.06
C LEU A 38 -3.10 -14.71 -7.78
N ASN A 39 -2.88 -16.02 -7.91
CA ASN A 39 -2.79 -16.92 -6.77
C ASN A 39 -1.60 -16.59 -5.85
N GLN A 40 -0.54 -15.95 -6.34
CA GLN A 40 0.56 -15.52 -5.45
C GLN A 40 0.09 -14.57 -4.34
N PHE A 41 -0.99 -13.81 -4.53
CA PHE A 41 -1.54 -12.91 -3.50
C PHE A 41 -2.34 -13.63 -2.40
N THR A 42 -2.69 -14.91 -2.58
CA THR A 42 -3.27 -15.71 -1.49
C THR A 42 -2.20 -16.14 -0.49
N LYS A 43 -0.94 -16.27 -0.95
CA LYS A 43 0.23 -16.62 -0.13
C LYS A 43 0.80 -15.36 0.51
N THR A 44 0.44 -15.12 1.77
CA THR A 44 0.80 -13.91 2.51
C THR A 44 1.69 -14.22 3.70
N LEU A 45 2.57 -13.27 4.04
CA LEU A 45 3.38 -13.31 5.26
C LEU A 45 2.54 -12.82 6.45
N ASP A 46 2.41 -13.64 7.49
CA ASP A 46 1.57 -13.37 8.67
C ASP A 46 2.39 -13.04 9.94
N LYS A 47 3.59 -12.48 9.78
CA LYS A 47 4.43 -12.10 10.92
C LYS A 47 4.09 -10.67 11.38
N ASN A 48 4.02 -10.48 12.69
CA ASN A 48 3.95 -9.16 13.33
C ASN A 48 5.30 -8.44 13.14
N LEU A 49 5.50 -7.84 11.96
CA LEU A 49 6.61 -6.94 11.70
C LEU A 49 6.43 -5.69 12.56
N GLY A 50 7.41 -5.41 13.42
CA GLY A 50 7.46 -4.20 14.25
C GLY A 50 7.38 -2.94 13.39
N ILE A 51 6.59 -1.96 13.83
CA ILE A 51 6.20 -0.82 13.01
C ILE A 51 7.09 0.38 13.35
N SER A 52 7.97 0.78 12.44
CA SER A 52 8.51 2.14 12.43
C SER A 52 7.59 3.03 11.61
N LEU A 53 6.93 3.97 12.29
CA LEU A 53 6.00 4.90 11.66
C LEU A 53 6.81 6.02 10.96
N PRO A 54 6.54 6.32 9.68
CA PRO A 54 7.03 7.53 9.04
C PRO A 54 6.38 8.77 9.65
N GLU A 55 7.01 9.92 9.44
CA GLU A 55 6.69 11.17 10.12
C GLU A 55 5.21 11.64 9.95
N ASP A 56 4.59 11.98 11.08
CA ASP A 56 3.24 12.56 11.15
C ASP A 56 3.16 13.99 10.61
N LYS A 57 1.95 14.42 10.21
CA LYS A 57 1.72 15.81 9.74
C LYS A 57 2.09 16.86 10.79
N ALA A 58 1.78 16.59 12.06
CA ALA A 58 2.11 17.48 13.18
C ALA A 58 3.62 17.54 13.39
N ALA A 59 4.29 16.39 13.43
CA ALA A 59 5.74 16.27 13.55
C ALA A 59 6.46 17.01 12.39
N LYS A 60 5.94 16.88 11.16
CA LYS A 60 6.47 17.58 9.99
C LYS A 60 6.37 19.10 10.12
N LYS A 61 5.24 19.62 10.63
CA LYS A 61 5.05 21.05 10.86
C LYS A 61 6.03 21.56 11.92
N GLU A 62 6.18 20.84 13.02
CA GLU A 62 7.11 21.18 14.09
C GLU A 62 8.57 21.16 13.61
N ARG A 63 8.97 20.17 12.81
CA ARG A 63 10.30 20.11 12.20
C ARG A 63 10.57 21.32 11.30
N LEU A 64 9.60 21.71 10.48
CA LEU A 64 9.74 22.87 9.59
C LEU A 64 9.84 24.18 10.39
N LEU A 65 9.06 24.33 11.46
CA LEU A 65 9.14 25.51 12.35
C LEU A 65 10.49 25.58 13.05
N LYS A 66 10.97 24.46 13.62
CA LYS A 66 12.28 24.38 14.27
C LYS A 66 13.42 24.68 13.31
N ARG A 67 13.34 24.19 12.07
CA ARG A 67 14.33 24.51 11.03
C ARG A 67 14.31 25.99 10.67
N ALA A 68 13.12 26.57 10.44
CA ALA A 68 13.00 28.00 10.12
C ALA A 68 13.54 28.90 11.23
N GLN A 69 13.30 28.53 12.51
CA GLN A 69 13.86 29.23 13.67
C GLN A 69 15.39 29.13 13.70
N ALA A 70 15.95 27.93 13.53
CA ALA A 70 17.39 27.71 13.55
C ALA A 70 18.11 28.43 12.39
N GLU A 71 17.49 28.49 11.21
CA GLU A 71 17.99 29.27 10.07
C GLU A 71 17.94 30.78 10.35
N SER A 72 16.87 31.28 10.99
CA SER A 72 16.76 32.70 11.37
C SER A 72 17.79 33.12 12.44
N GLU A 73 18.22 32.19 13.29
CA GLU A 73 19.26 32.40 14.30
C GLU A 73 20.69 32.27 13.72
N GLY A 74 20.84 32.03 12.41
CA GLY A 74 22.13 31.94 11.72
C GLY A 74 22.94 30.68 12.04
N LYS A 75 22.34 29.65 12.68
CA LYS A 75 23.00 28.37 12.93
C LYS A 75 22.94 27.52 11.65
N THR A 76 24.08 26.98 11.23
CA THR A 76 24.14 26.03 10.11
C THR A 76 23.48 24.72 10.51
N VAL A 77 22.26 24.47 9.99
CA VAL A 77 21.52 23.24 10.27
C VAL A 77 22.06 22.12 9.37
N GLU A 78 23.00 21.33 9.87
CA GLU A 78 23.34 20.05 9.23
C GLU A 78 22.15 19.10 9.36
N SER A 79 21.41 18.92 8.26
CA SER A 79 20.29 18.00 8.23
C SER A 79 20.67 16.70 7.57
N ASN A 80 20.78 15.64 8.36
CA ASN A 80 20.85 14.28 7.86
C ASN A 80 19.55 13.95 7.09
N LYS A 81 19.70 13.37 5.90
CA LYS A 81 18.54 12.97 5.07
C LYS A 81 17.70 11.95 5.85
N PRO A 82 16.41 12.24 6.12
CA PRO A 82 15.59 11.34 6.91
C PRO A 82 15.34 10.05 6.14
N ILE A 83 15.62 8.92 6.78
CA ILE A 83 15.28 7.59 6.29
C ILE A 83 13.79 7.38 6.57
N VAL A 84 13.01 7.28 5.51
CA VAL A 84 11.55 7.13 5.59
C VAL A 84 11.08 6.03 4.66
N ILE A 85 10.01 5.36 5.07
CA ILE A 85 9.28 4.43 4.21
C ILE A 85 8.70 5.21 3.02
N LYS A 86 8.94 4.70 1.82
CA LYS A 86 8.41 5.25 0.58
C LYS A 86 7.09 4.56 0.26
N TYR A 87 6.10 5.33 -0.18
CA TYR A 87 4.77 4.81 -0.46
C TYR A 87 4.20 5.42 -1.74
N GLY A 88 3.17 4.74 -2.28
CA GLY A 88 2.48 5.14 -3.51
C GLY A 88 3.01 4.39 -4.73
N LEU A 89 2.10 3.90 -5.58
CA LEU A 89 2.44 3.00 -6.69
C LEU A 89 3.49 3.62 -7.63
N ASN A 90 3.19 4.80 -8.20
CA ASN A 90 4.09 5.48 -9.16
C ASN A 90 5.48 5.79 -8.57
N HIS A 91 5.54 6.07 -7.27
CA HIS A 91 6.80 6.39 -6.60
C HIS A 91 7.62 5.13 -6.34
N ILE A 92 6.98 4.05 -5.90
CA ILE A 92 7.63 2.75 -5.69
C ILE A 92 8.18 2.21 -6.99
N THR A 93 7.48 2.41 -8.10
CA THR A 93 7.87 1.83 -9.38
C THR A 93 9.11 2.51 -9.96
N TYR A 94 9.26 3.81 -9.71
CA TYR A 94 10.48 4.55 -10.00
C TYR A 94 11.64 4.12 -9.07
N LEU A 95 11.34 3.89 -7.79
CA LEU A 95 12.35 3.57 -6.78
C LEU A 95 12.74 2.10 -6.71
N ILE A 96 12.02 1.22 -7.41
CA ILE A 96 12.24 -0.23 -7.34
C ILE A 96 13.70 -0.54 -7.65
N GLU A 97 14.28 0.08 -8.68
CA GLU A 97 15.68 -0.17 -9.08
C GLU A 97 16.72 0.13 -7.99
N HIS A 98 16.36 0.92 -6.99
CA HIS A 98 17.21 1.32 -5.86
C HIS A 98 16.62 0.92 -4.50
N ALA A 99 15.62 0.04 -4.50
CA ALA A 99 14.96 -0.44 -3.30
C ALA A 99 15.73 -1.60 -2.67
N GLN A 100 15.73 -1.67 -1.35
CA GLN A 100 16.22 -2.83 -0.61
C GLN A 100 15.13 -3.89 -0.44
N MET A 101 13.87 -3.49 -0.25
CA MET A 101 12.73 -4.40 -0.17
C MET A 101 11.42 -3.70 -0.52
N VAL A 102 10.50 -4.45 -1.13
CA VAL A 102 9.14 -3.99 -1.45
C VAL A 102 8.08 -4.81 -0.72
N VAL A 103 7.12 -4.15 -0.10
CA VAL A 103 5.99 -4.78 0.58
C VAL A 103 4.72 -4.48 -0.19
N ILE A 104 3.94 -5.53 -0.52
CA ILE A 104 2.76 -5.45 -1.38
C ILE A 104 1.54 -5.93 -0.59
N ALA A 105 0.43 -5.20 -0.67
CA ALA A 105 -0.83 -5.66 -0.06
C ALA A 105 -1.54 -6.69 -0.95
N HIS A 106 -2.17 -7.68 -0.31
CA HIS A 106 -2.90 -8.74 -1.03
C HIS A 106 -4.32 -8.36 -1.51
N ASP A 107 -4.95 -7.39 -0.88
CA ASP A 107 -6.38 -7.05 -0.97
C ASP A 107 -6.63 -5.73 -1.72
N VAL A 108 -5.71 -5.38 -2.62
CA VAL A 108 -5.85 -4.24 -3.52
C VAL A 108 -6.94 -4.56 -4.54
N ASP A 109 -7.84 -3.60 -4.74
CA ASP A 109 -8.95 -3.66 -5.67
C ASP A 109 -8.99 -2.32 -6.39
N PRO A 110 -8.76 -2.24 -7.71
CA PRO A 110 -8.50 -3.34 -8.67
C PRO A 110 -7.12 -4.02 -8.53
N ILE A 111 -7.03 -5.33 -8.79
CA ILE A 111 -5.82 -6.16 -8.60
C ILE A 111 -4.75 -5.90 -9.67
N GLU A 112 -5.17 -5.42 -10.83
CA GLU A 112 -4.38 -5.03 -11.99
C GLU A 112 -3.30 -4.01 -11.61
N LEU A 113 -3.56 -3.19 -10.58
CA LEU A 113 -2.60 -2.21 -10.08
C LEU A 113 -1.35 -2.84 -9.47
N VAL A 114 -1.44 -4.06 -8.93
CA VAL A 114 -0.32 -4.69 -8.21
C VAL A 114 0.12 -6.02 -8.80
N VAL A 115 -0.65 -6.62 -9.72
CA VAL A 115 -0.37 -7.95 -10.28
C VAL A 115 1.03 -8.06 -10.91
N TRP A 116 1.53 -6.96 -11.47
CA TRP A 116 2.82 -6.87 -12.16
C TRP A 116 4.00 -6.57 -11.22
N LEU A 117 3.75 -6.05 -10.01
CA LEU A 117 4.82 -5.67 -9.07
C LEU A 117 5.71 -6.85 -8.67
N PRO A 118 5.19 -8.05 -8.31
CA PRO A 118 6.03 -9.22 -8.03
C PRO A 118 6.91 -9.63 -9.21
N ALA A 119 6.41 -9.52 -10.44
CA ALA A 119 7.18 -9.83 -11.64
C ALA A 119 8.31 -8.81 -11.86
N LEU A 120 8.02 -7.53 -11.65
CA LEU A 120 9.04 -6.47 -11.74
C LEU A 120 10.12 -6.63 -10.65
N CYS A 121 9.73 -6.88 -9.40
CA CYS A 121 10.69 -7.08 -8.30
C CYS A 121 11.62 -8.27 -8.58
N ARG A 122 11.08 -9.38 -9.11
CA ARG A 122 11.90 -10.54 -9.53
C ARG A 122 12.86 -10.21 -10.66
N LYS A 123 12.41 -9.45 -11.67
CA LYS A 123 13.26 -9.05 -12.81
C LYS A 123 14.44 -8.17 -12.37
N MET A 124 14.21 -7.33 -11.37
CA MET A 124 15.19 -6.39 -10.84
C MET A 124 15.94 -6.95 -9.62
N GLU A 125 15.78 -8.25 -9.30
CA GLU A 125 16.45 -8.95 -8.20
C GLU A 125 16.23 -8.37 -6.80
N ILE A 126 15.08 -7.73 -6.57
CA ILE A 126 14.75 -7.12 -5.27
C ILE A 126 13.80 -8.04 -4.49
N PRO A 127 14.07 -8.29 -3.20
CA PRO A 127 13.18 -9.07 -2.36
C PRO A 127 11.84 -8.36 -2.17
N TYR A 128 10.75 -9.11 -2.27
CA TYR A 128 9.41 -8.60 -2.05
C TYR A 128 8.60 -9.51 -1.13
N ALA A 129 7.68 -8.89 -0.41
CA ALA A 129 6.80 -9.52 0.56
C ALA A 129 5.35 -9.20 0.24
N ILE A 130 4.47 -10.21 0.22
CA ILE A 130 3.02 -9.99 0.13
C ILE A 130 2.43 -10.10 1.53
N VAL A 131 1.77 -9.04 2.00
CA VAL A 131 1.25 -8.91 3.37
C VAL A 131 -0.27 -8.76 3.37
N LYS A 132 -0.90 -9.30 4.42
CA LYS A 132 -2.34 -9.15 4.63
C LYS A 132 -2.71 -7.71 5.03
N GLY A 133 -3.64 -7.12 4.28
CA GLY A 133 -4.34 -5.90 4.61
C GLY A 133 -3.65 -4.61 4.12
N LYS A 134 -4.18 -4.02 3.05
CA LYS A 134 -3.81 -2.67 2.60
C LYS A 134 -4.11 -1.58 3.63
N ALA A 135 -5.08 -1.84 4.51
CA ALA A 135 -5.39 -0.98 5.65
C ALA A 135 -4.25 -0.99 6.68
N ARG A 136 -3.63 -2.15 6.94
CA ARG A 136 -2.46 -2.26 7.83
C ARG A 136 -1.27 -1.50 7.26
N LEU A 137 -0.98 -1.66 5.96
CA LEU A 137 0.05 -0.86 5.30
C LEU A 137 -0.26 0.64 5.33
N GLY A 138 -1.55 1.00 5.15
CA GLY A 138 -2.02 2.38 5.27
C GLY A 138 -1.76 2.97 6.66
N ALA A 139 -2.06 2.22 7.71
CA ALA A 139 -1.86 2.64 9.10
C ALA A 139 -0.39 2.98 9.39
N ILE A 140 0.55 2.20 8.82
CA ILE A 140 1.98 2.50 8.92
C ILE A 140 2.25 3.90 8.37
N VAL A 141 1.71 4.27 7.21
CA VAL A 141 1.98 5.56 6.56
C VAL A 141 0.99 6.68 6.89
N HIS A 142 0.19 6.54 7.95
CA HIS A 142 -0.87 7.48 8.33
C HIS A 142 -1.88 7.76 7.20
N LYS A 143 -2.25 6.72 6.44
CA LYS A 143 -3.28 6.73 5.39
C LYS A 143 -4.34 5.67 5.69
N LYS A 144 -5.52 5.81 5.08
CA LYS A 144 -6.57 4.78 5.17
C LYS A 144 -6.12 3.46 4.54
N THR A 145 -5.38 3.54 3.43
CA THR A 145 -4.92 2.38 2.66
C THR A 145 -3.60 2.69 1.97
N ALA A 146 -2.74 1.68 1.81
CA ALA A 146 -1.58 1.72 0.93
C ALA A 146 -1.47 0.40 0.15
N SER A 147 -1.29 0.48 -1.17
CA SER A 147 -1.21 -0.70 -2.05
C SER A 147 0.14 -1.40 -1.96
N ALA A 148 1.21 -0.62 -1.85
CA ALA A 148 2.57 -1.09 -1.66
C ALA A 148 3.38 -0.07 -0.85
N LEU A 149 4.47 -0.54 -0.24
CA LEU A 149 5.47 0.23 0.48
C LEU A 149 6.87 -0.21 0.02
N CYS A 150 7.84 0.68 0.15
CA CYS A 150 9.22 0.42 -0.27
C CYS A 150 10.20 0.96 0.77
N LEU A 151 11.24 0.19 1.06
CA LEU A 151 12.40 0.59 1.86
C LEU A 151 13.58 0.80 0.92
N THR A 152 14.11 2.02 0.88
CA THR A 152 15.31 2.35 0.07
C THR A 152 16.58 2.29 0.89
N LEU A 153 16.50 2.65 2.17
CA LEU A 153 17.62 2.67 3.10
C LEU A 153 17.12 2.17 4.45
N VAL A 154 17.97 1.41 5.14
CA VAL A 154 17.75 0.90 6.49
C VAL A 154 18.86 1.46 7.38
N LYS A 155 18.52 1.83 8.61
CA LYS A 155 19.51 2.30 9.59
C LYS A 155 20.45 1.15 9.96
N ASN A 156 21.66 1.46 10.39
CA ASN A 156 22.62 0.42 10.73
C ASN A 156 22.14 -0.45 11.92
N GLU A 157 21.42 0.15 12.87
CA GLU A 157 20.81 -0.53 14.02
C GLU A 157 19.81 -1.61 13.59
N ASP A 158 18.97 -1.31 12.60
CA ASP A 158 17.88 -2.19 12.14
C ASP A 158 18.35 -3.22 11.10
N LYS A 159 19.61 -3.14 10.66
CA LYS A 159 20.13 -3.94 9.53
C LYS A 159 20.13 -5.44 9.82
N MET A 160 20.47 -5.82 11.05
CA MET A 160 20.49 -7.24 11.46
C MET A 160 19.09 -7.86 11.47
N ASP A 161 18.09 -7.10 11.91
CA ASP A 161 16.71 -7.58 11.94
C ASP A 161 16.10 -7.56 10.54
N PHE A 162 16.48 -6.59 9.71
CA PHE A 162 16.10 -6.55 8.30
C PHE A 162 16.61 -7.77 7.51
N SER A 163 17.83 -8.24 7.74
CA SER A 163 18.37 -9.43 7.07
C SER A 163 17.70 -10.75 7.46
N LYS A 164 16.95 -10.80 8.57
CA LYS A 164 16.18 -11.99 8.99
C LYS A 164 14.81 -12.09 8.31
N ILE A 165 14.34 -11.00 7.72
CA ILE A 165 13.04 -10.88 7.04
C ILE A 165 13.20 -11.36 5.60
#